data_AF-K1SM84-F1
#
_entry.id   AF-K1SM84-F1
#
_cell.length_a   1.000
_cell.length_b   1.000
_cell.length_c   1.000
_cell.angle_alpha   90.00
_cell.angle_beta   90.00
_cell.angle_gamma   90.00
#
_symmetry.space_group_name_H-M   'P 1'
#
loop_
_entity.id
_entity.type
_entity.pdbx_description
1 polymer ?
#
loop_
_entity_poly.entity_id
_entity_poly.type
_entity_poly.pdbx_seq_one_letter_code
_entity_poly.pdbx_strand_id
1 'polypeptide(L)' 'MTKEGTLLVVDDNRSILAALQLLLGNHFERVLTLPSPNQLI' A
#
# COMPACT_ATOMS: atom_id res chain seq x y z
N MET A 1 -12.09 -3.77 -16.91
CA MET A 1 -10.63 -3.94 -16.74
C MET A 1 -10.42 -4.64 -15.41
N THR A 2 -9.84 -5.83 -15.42
CA THR A 2 -9.34 -6.49 -14.19
C THR A 2 -8.17 -5.66 -13.65
N LYS A 3 -8.15 -5.39 -12.35
CA LYS A 3 -6.98 -4.77 -11.71
C LYS A 3 -5.88 -5.81 -11.64
N GLU A 4 -4.63 -5.41 -11.83
CA GLU A 4 -3.47 -6.29 -11.78
C GLU A 4 -2.39 -5.68 -10.88
N GLY A 5 -1.51 -6.54 -10.37
CA GLY A 5 -0.32 -6.13 -9.62
C GLY A 5 -0.56 -5.85 -8.14
N THR A 6 0.51 -6.06 -7.36
CA THR A 6 0.57 -5.72 -5.94
C THR A 6 1.51 -4.55 -5.75
N LEU A 7 1.02 -3.48 -5.11
CA LEU A 7 1.83 -2.36 -4.65
C LEU A 7 2.14 -2.54 -3.17
N LEU A 8 3.41 -2.58 -2.81
CA LEU A 8 3.88 -2.53 -1.42
C LEU A 8 4.50 -1.15 -1.17
N VAL A 9 4.02 -0.46 -0.14
CA VAL A 9 4.56 0.84 0.30
C VAL A 9 5.06 0.71 1.73
N VAL A 10 6.29 1.15 1.96
CA VAL A 10 6.92 1.20 3.28
C VAL A 10 7.29 2.65 3.56
N ASP A 11 6.68 3.23 4.61
CA ASP A 11 6.87 4.63 5.00
C ASP A 11 6.50 4.76 6.48
N ASP A 12 7.24 5.52 7.28
CA ASP A 12 6.95 5.69 8.72
C ASP A 12 5.77 6.66 8.99
N ASN A 13 5.33 7.39 7.96
CA ASN A 13 4.19 8.29 8.04
C ASN A 13 2.86 7.56 7.81
N ARG A 14 2.19 7.23 8.91
CA ARG A 14 0.90 6.53 8.92
C ARG A 14 -0.21 7.25 8.15
N SER A 15 -0.20 8.59 8.14
CA SER A 15 -1.21 9.37 7.42
C SER A 15 -1.08 9.18 5.90
N ILE A 16 0.16 9.09 5.39
CA ILE A 16 0.42 8.82 3.97
C ILE A 16 -0.01 7.39 3.63
N LEU A 17 0.36 6.39 4.46
CA LEU A 17 -0.02 4.99 4.22
C LEU A 17 -1.55 4.81 4.13
N ALA A 18 -2.29 5.46 5.02
CA ALA A 18 -3.76 5.43 5.01
C ALA A 18 -4.34 6.08 3.73
N ALA A 19 -3.80 7.24 3.33
CA ALA A 19 -4.23 7.91 2.10
C ALA A 19 -3.98 7.05 0.86
N LEU A 20 -2.81 6.41 0.77
CA LEU A 20 -2.46 5.55 -0.36
C LEU A 20 -3.37 4.32 -0.47
N GLN A 21 -3.72 3.70 0.66
CA GLN A 21 -4.69 2.59 0.66
C GLN A 21 -6.06 3.02 0.11
N LEU A 22 -6.57 4.18 0.53
CA LEU A 22 -7.86 4.70 0.06
C LEU A 22 -7.84 5.08 -1.42
N LEU A 23 -6.79 5.77 -1.86
CA LEU A 23 -6.71 6.34 -3.20
C LEU A 23 -6.34 5.29 -4.26
N LEU A 24 -5.44 4.35 -3.93
CA LEU A 24 -4.87 3.41 -4.90
C LEU A 24 -5.56 2.05 -4.92
N GLY A 25 -6.44 1.75 -3.96
CA GLY A 25 -7.21 0.50 -3.93
C GLY A 25 -8.10 0.30 -5.18
N ASN A 26 -8.36 1.36 -5.95
CA ASN A 26 -9.07 1.30 -7.22
C ASN A 26 -8.18 1.11 -8.46
N HIS A 27 -6.85 1.13 -8.29
CA HIS A 27 -5.90 1.01 -9.39
C HIS A 27 -5.15 -0.32 -9.39
N PHE A 28 -4.82 -0.86 -8.21
CA PHE A 28 -4.11 -2.13 -8.06
C PHE A 28 -5.03 -3.23 -7.54
N GLU A 29 -4.67 -4.49 -7.81
CA GLU A 29 -5.36 -5.64 -7.22
C GLU A 29 -5.18 -5.65 -5.69
N ARG A 30 -3.98 -5.30 -5.23
CA ARG A 30 -3.64 -5.23 -3.80
C ARG A 30 -2.72 -4.05 -3.51
N VAL A 31 -3.03 -3.32 -2.45
CA VAL A 31 -2.17 -2.28 -1.86
C VAL A 31 -1.81 -2.68 -0.44
N LEU A 32 -0.55 -3.05 -0.23
CA LEU A 32 0.02 -3.39 1.06
C LEU A 32 0.80 -2.20 1.60
N THR A 33 0.61 -1.88 2.87
CA THR A 33 1.30 -0.78 3.54
C THR A 33 1.96 -1.27 4.82
N LEU A 34 3.19 -0.83 5.07
CA LEU A 34 3.94 -1.14 6.29
C LEU A 34 4.55 0.15 6.87
N PRO A 35 4.36 0.44 8.17
CA PRO A 35 5.05 1.55 8.83
C PRO A 35 6.56 1.36 8.99
N SER A 36 7.10 0.17 8.74
CA SER A 36 8.53 -0.13 8.91
C SER A 36 8.94 -1.31 8.03
N PRO A 37 10.16 -1.30 7.48
CA PRO A 37 10.69 -2.45 6.72
C PRO A 37 10.84 -3.71 7.59
N ASN A 38 10.94 -3.56 8.92
CA ASN A 38 11.07 -4.68 9.86
C ASN A 38 9.80 -5.53 9.97
N GLN A 39 8.74 -5.21 9.22
CA GLN A 39 7.52 -6.02 9.14
C GLN A 39 7.48 -6.90 7.89
N LEU A 40 8.57 -6.94 7.10
CA LEU A 40 8.71 -7.82 5.94
C LEU A 40 9.21 -9.23 6.28
N ILE A 41 9.49 -9.51 7.55
CA ILE A 41 10.10 -10.76 8.05
C ILE A 41 9.06 -11.85 8.26
#